data_AF-E0E226-F1
#
_entry.id   AF-E0E226-F1
#
_cell.length_a   1.000
_cell.length_b   1.000
_cell.length_c   1.000
_cell.angle_alpha   90.00
_cell.angle_beta   90.00
_cell.angle_gamma   90.00
#
_symmetry.space_group_name_H-M   'P 1'
#
loop_
_entity.id
_entity.type
_entity.pdbx_description
1 polymer ?
#
loop_
_entity_poly.entity_id
_entity_poly.type
_entity_poly.pdbx_seq_one_letter_code
_entity_poly.pdbx_strand_id
1 'polypeptide(L)' 'MENIYKKYRKLAGLTQEKAAEHLNISIDTIKRYENGTYIPPNDIARRMCLLYGDIKLAYEHLENS' A
#
# COMPACT_ATOMS: atom_id res chain seq x y z
N MET A 1 -12.64 2.09 10.12
CA MET A 1 -12.08 0.87 9.48
C MET A 1 -10.68 1.19 9.01
N GLU A 2 -9.69 0.33 9.26
CA GLU A 2 -8.31 0.60 8.78
C GLU A 2 -8.22 0.30 7.28
N ASN A 3 -7.59 1.20 6.52
CA ASN A 3 -7.38 1.04 5.08
C ASN A 3 -6.46 -0.16 4.79
N ILE A 4 -6.74 -0.90 3.71
CA ILE A 4 -6.05 -2.14 3.36
C ILE A 4 -4.53 -1.93 3.20
N TYR A 5 -4.07 -0.88 2.52
CA TYR A 5 -2.64 -0.62 2.29
C TYR A 5 -1.92 -0.36 3.62
N LYS A 6 -2.57 0.37 4.54
CA LYS A 6 -2.02 0.66 5.87
C LYS A 6 -1.89 -0.61 6.71
N LYS A 7 -2.92 -1.45 6.69
CA LYS A 7 -2.95 -2.73 7.40
C LYS A 7 -1.82 -3.64 6.94
N TYR A 8 -1.70 -3.90 5.63
CA TYR A 8 -0.67 -4.80 5.10
C TYR A 8 0.75 -4.25 5.30
N ARG A 9 0.97 -2.94 5.16
CA ARG A 9 2.28 -2.33 5.48
C ARG A 9 2.70 -2.60 6.92
N LYS A 10 1.77 -2.43 7.88
CA LYS A 10 2.04 -2.68 9.30
C LYS A 10 2.32 -4.16 9.57
N LEU A 11 1.59 -5.08 8.93
CA LEU A 11 1.84 -6.51 9.03
C LEU A 11 3.23 -6.89 8.49
N ALA A 12 3.69 -6.20 7.45
CA ALA A 12 5.06 -6.32 6.94
C ALA A 12 6.13 -5.66 7.82
N GLY A 13 5.76 -5.01 8.94
CA GLY A 13 6.69 -4.36 9.85
C GLY A 13 7.34 -3.08 9.29
N LEU A 14 6.80 -2.51 8.21
CA LEU A 14 7.39 -1.35 7.54
C LEU A 14 6.79 -0.04 8.05
N THR A 15 7.62 1.00 8.17
CA THR A 15 7.14 2.38 8.35
C THR A 15 6.69 2.97 7.00
N GLN A 16 5.99 4.11 7.02
CA GLN A 16 5.59 4.79 5.77
C GLN A 16 6.81 5.26 4.98
N GLU A 17 7.84 5.75 5.66
CA GLU A 17 9.13 6.16 5.10
C GLU A 17 9.79 4.98 4.37
N LYS A 18 9.85 3.81 5.02
CA LYS A 18 10.47 2.61 4.43
C LYS A 18 9.68 2.09 3.24
N ALA A 19 8.35 2.08 3.33
CA ALA A 19 7.51 1.70 2.20
C ALA A 19 7.70 2.67 1.01
N ALA A 20 7.74 3.98 1.27
CA ALA A 20 7.98 5.00 0.26
C ALA A 20 9.35 4.85 -0.42
N GLU A 21 10.39 4.59 0.37
CA GLU A 21 11.76 4.31 -0.10
C GLU A 21 11.79 3.08 -1.04
N HIS A 22 11.25 1.94 -0.60
CA HIS A 22 11.21 0.72 -1.41
C HIS A 22 10.34 0.86 -2.67
N LEU A 23 9.26 1.64 -2.60
CA LEU A 23 8.35 1.90 -3.72
C LEU A 23 8.81 3.06 -4.60
N ASN A 24 9.91 3.74 -4.25
CA ASN A 24 10.42 4.91 -4.96
C ASN A 24 9.32 5.95 -5.25
N ILE A 25 8.52 6.27 -4.25
CA ILE A 25 7.45 7.29 -4.30
C ILE A 25 7.53 8.19 -3.06
N SER A 26 6.87 9.34 -3.08
CA SER A 26 6.80 10.21 -1.91
C SER A 26 6.07 9.53 -0.75
N ILE A 27 6.53 9.78 0.48
CA ILE A 27 5.80 9.40 1.69
C ILE A 27 4.40 10.01 1.74
N ASP A 28 4.20 11.19 1.18
CA ASP A 28 2.87 11.81 1.14
C ASP A 28 1.93 11.06 0.19
N THR A 29 2.47 10.44 -0.86
CA THR A 29 1.71 9.54 -1.73
C THR A 29 1.24 8.30 -0.94
N ILE A 30 2.11 7.69 -0.12
CA ILE A 30 1.73 6.59 0.78
C ILE A 30 0.61 7.03 1.74
N LYS A 31 0.74 8.21 2.36
CA LYS A 31 -0.30 8.74 3.26
C LYS A 31 -1.65 8.88 2.55
N ARG A 32 -1.66 9.34 1.30
CA ARG A 32 -2.90 9.48 0.49
C ARG A 32 -3.54 8.14 0.14
N TYR A 33 -2.73 7.09 -0.06
CA TYR A 33 -3.26 5.74 -0.22
C TYR A 33 -3.85 5.21 1.08
N GLU A 34 -3.14 5.40 2.18
CA GLU A 34 -3.52 4.85 3.49
C GLU A 34 -4.67 5.57 4.17
N ASN A 35 -4.93 6.83 3.82
CA ASN A 35 -6.11 7.55 4.29
C ASN A 35 -7.31 7.41 3.33
N GLY A 36 -7.14 6.72 2.20
CA GLY A 36 -8.19 6.49 1.20
C GLY A 36 -8.54 7.70 0.33
N THR A 37 -7.76 8.78 0.38
CA THR A 37 -8.00 9.97 -0.49
C THR A 37 -7.59 9.74 -1.94
N TYR A 38 -6.79 8.71 -2.20
CA TYR A 38 -6.40 8.30 -3.53
C TYR A 38 -6.19 6.79 -3.59
N ILE A 39 -6.56 6.15 -4.70
CA ILE A 39 -6.37 4.72 -4.91
C ILE A 39 -5.02 4.53 -5.63
N PRO A 40 -4.13 3.63 -5.17
CA PRO A 40 -2.91 3.31 -5.89
C PRO A 40 -3.21 2.80 -7.30
N PRO A 41 -2.48 3.25 -8.34
CA PRO A 41 -2.52 2.61 -9.63
C PRO A 41 -2.10 1.12 -9.54
N ASN A 42 -2.58 0.29 -10.48
CA ASN A 42 -2.36 -1.16 -10.46
C ASN A 42 -0.88 -1.57 -10.38
N ASP A 43 0.03 -0.82 -11.02
CA ASP A 43 1.46 -1.08 -10.97
C ASP A 43 2.05 -0.84 -9.57
N ILE A 44 1.59 0.21 -8.88
CA ILE A 44 1.96 0.51 -7.49
C ILE A 44 1.33 -0.51 -6.53
N ALA A 45 0.05 -0.84 -6.69
CA ALA A 45 -0.62 -1.84 -5.88
C ALA A 45 0.09 -3.21 -5.99
N ARG A 46 0.46 -3.63 -7.20
CA ARG A 46 1.26 -4.84 -7.43
C ARG A 46 2.60 -4.80 -6.69
N ARG A 47 3.31 -3.67 -6.73
CA ARG A 47 4.58 -3.51 -6.01
C ARG A 47 4.39 -3.51 -4.49
N MET A 48 3.30 -2.93 -3.99
CA MET A 48 2.91 -3.01 -2.57
C MET A 48 2.65 -4.46 -2.15
N CYS A 49 1.97 -5.26 -2.96
CA CYS A 49 1.73 -6.68 -2.64
C CYS A 49 3.04 -7.46 -2.50
N LEU A 50 3.98 -7.24 -3.44
CA LEU A 50 5.30 -7.87 -3.40
C LEU A 50 6.10 -7.41 -2.18
N LEU A 51 6.08 -6.11 -1.87
CA LEU A 51 6.84 -5.54 -0.75
C LEU A 51 6.27 -5.97 0.60
N TYR A 52 4.94 -6.01 0.74
CA TYR A 52 4.29 -6.35 2.00
C TYR A 52 4.15 -7.86 2.22
N GLY A 53 4.47 -8.66 1.19
CA GLY A 53 4.52 -10.12 1.30
C GLY A 53 3.15 -10.80 1.36
N ASP A 54 2.08 -10.11 0.96
CA ASP A 54 0.73 -10.67 1.02
C ASP A 54 -0.05 -10.41 -0.28
N ILE A 55 -0.37 -11.50 -1.00
CA ILE A 55 -1.12 -11.45 -2.26
C ILE A 55 -2.59 -11.09 -2.04
N LYS A 56 -3.11 -11.25 -0.82
CA LYS A 56 -4.48 -10.86 -0.48
C LYS A 56 -4.71 -9.37 -0.66
N LEU A 57 -3.66 -8.55 -0.52
CA LEU A 57 -3.74 -7.13 -0.85
C LEU A 57 -4.12 -6.90 -2.32
N ALA A 58 -3.68 -7.73 -3.26
CA ALA A 58 -4.04 -7.59 -4.67
C ALA A 58 -5.53 -7.87 -4.89
N TYR A 59 -6.06 -8.89 -4.21
CA TYR A 59 -7.49 -9.21 -4.26
C TYR A 59 -8.34 -8.08 -3.65
N GLU A 60 -7.99 -7.62 -2.45
CA GLU A 60 -8.69 -6.51 -1.80
C GLU A 60 -8.55 -5.19 -2.58
N HIS A 61 -7.44 -4.97 -3.29
CA HIS A 61 -7.27 -3.82 -4.17
C HIS A 61 -8.29 -3.83 -5.32
N LEU A 62 -8.48 -4.97 -5.99
CA LEU A 62 -9.42 -5.12 -7.10
C LEU A 62 -10.89 -4.94 -6.68
N GLU A 63 -11.25 -5.31 -5.45
CA GLU A 63 -12.60 -5.07 -4.92
C GLU A 63 -12.87 -3.60 -4.60
N ASN A 64 -11.82 -2.79 -4.39
CA ASN A 64 -11.91 -1.39 -3.98
C ASN A 64 -11.43 -0.39 -5.05
N SER A 65 -11.04 -0.86 -6.24
CA SER A 65 -10.49 -0.08 -7.35
C SER A 65 -11.54 0.43 -8.33
#